data_AF-X0TYA7-F1
#
_entry.id   AF-X0TYA7-F1
#
_cell.length_a   1.000
_cell.length_b   1.000
_cell.length_c   1.000
_cell.angle_alpha   90.00
_cell.angle_beta   90.00
_cell.angle_gamma   90.00
#
_symmetry.space_group_name_H-M   'P 1'
#
loop_
_entity.id
_entity.type
_entity.pdbx_description
1 polymer ?
#
loop_
_entity_poly.entity_id
_entity_poly.type
_entity_poly.pdbx_seq_one_letter_code
_entity_poly.pdbx_strand_id
1 'polypeptide(L)'
;KGMDIGLFGEEQENEFKSQVSRAAKLCKTDLVSQVVGEFPKLQGVMGRVYAAIAGELSTVSAAIEEHYRPTYSGGPLPETIAGSVLSIADKIDSICGCFSAGLIPTGASDPYALRRQGIGIIQIMNEKGLSFSLRELIRESLQQFDLKGSGELNALTQKVYTFLQNRIIQLLADQGYARDAITAVVEASIDNVPNIWSRLEALESLKAKPDFEPLAVAFKRVGNIIKKSGKLEEGDKPGEIHANLFEHASESALLAAFKKVEKRVSDAMGKGLFEKALLDIA
;
A
#
# COMPACT_ATOMS: atom_id res chain seq x y z
N LYS A 1 -8.65 -16.13 5.31
CA LYS A 1 -9.86 -15.34 4.98
C LYS A 1 -9.48 -14.44 3.81
N GLY A 2 -10.37 -14.16 2.85
CA GLY A 2 -10.01 -13.28 1.72
C GLY A 2 -10.03 -11.81 2.14
N MET A 3 -9.05 -11.03 1.70
CA MET A 3 -9.11 -9.56 1.76
C MET A 3 -10.00 -9.04 0.65
N ASP A 4 -10.85 -8.06 0.95
CA ASP A 4 -11.64 -7.36 -0.05
C ASP A 4 -10.71 -6.48 -0.91
N ILE A 5 -10.81 -6.64 -2.22
CA ILE A 5 -10.04 -5.89 -3.23
C ILE A 5 -10.83 -4.74 -3.84
N GLY A 6 -12.13 -4.59 -3.52
CA GLY A 6 -12.96 -3.44 -3.87
C GLY A 6 -13.34 -3.29 -5.34
N LEU A 7 -13.21 -4.35 -6.15
CA LEU A 7 -13.33 -4.27 -7.62
C LEU A 7 -14.55 -4.97 -8.24
N PHE A 8 -15.28 -5.82 -7.50
CA PHE A 8 -16.32 -6.69 -8.06
C PHE A 8 -17.60 -6.72 -7.23
N GLY A 9 -18.74 -7.04 -7.84
CA GLY A 9 -19.97 -7.43 -7.12
C GLY A 9 -19.89 -8.88 -6.60
N GLU A 10 -20.73 -9.25 -5.63
CA GLU A 10 -20.61 -10.51 -4.85
C GLU A 10 -20.45 -11.79 -5.71
N GLU A 11 -21.22 -11.95 -6.78
CA GLU A 11 -21.16 -13.16 -7.62
C GLU A 11 -19.87 -13.22 -8.46
N GLN A 12 -19.48 -12.08 -9.03
CA GLN A 12 -18.24 -11.94 -9.80
C GLN A 12 -17.00 -12.05 -8.90
N GLU A 13 -17.12 -11.66 -7.63
CA GLU A 13 -16.08 -11.83 -6.62
C GLU A 13 -15.83 -13.31 -6.30
N ASN A 14 -16.88 -14.13 -6.21
CA ASN A 14 -16.74 -15.57 -5.95
C ASN A 14 -16.06 -16.30 -7.12
N GLU A 15 -16.45 -15.98 -8.36
CA GLU A 15 -15.79 -16.54 -9.54
C GLU A 15 -14.32 -16.11 -9.59
N PHE A 16 -14.04 -14.82 -9.39
CA PHE A 16 -12.68 -14.29 -9.35
C PHE A 16 -11.82 -14.99 -8.28
N LYS A 17 -12.34 -15.14 -7.06
CA LYS A 17 -11.66 -15.87 -5.97
C LYS A 17 -11.35 -17.31 -6.36
N SER A 18 -12.29 -17.99 -7.02
CA SER A 18 -12.10 -19.36 -7.50
C SER A 18 -10.97 -19.44 -8.53
N GLN A 19 -10.95 -18.53 -9.51
CA GLN A 19 -9.92 -18.47 -10.54
C GLN A 19 -8.52 -18.17 -9.95
N VAL A 20 -8.40 -17.18 -9.07
CA VAL A 20 -7.13 -16.85 -8.40
C VAL A 20 -6.65 -18.01 -7.53
N SER A 21 -7.56 -18.65 -6.78
CA SER A 21 -7.21 -19.82 -5.95
C SER A 21 -6.76 -21.01 -6.79
N ARG A 22 -7.37 -21.22 -7.97
CA ARG A 22 -6.95 -22.26 -8.90
C ARG A 22 -5.57 -21.97 -9.46
N ALA A 23 -5.32 -20.73 -9.91
CA ALA A 23 -4.02 -20.30 -10.39
C ALA A 23 -2.94 -20.45 -9.30
N ALA A 24 -3.22 -20.05 -8.06
CA ALA A 24 -2.30 -20.18 -6.92
C ALA A 24 -1.88 -21.63 -6.64
N LYS A 25 -2.79 -22.61 -6.83
CA LYS A 25 -2.47 -24.03 -6.67
C LYS A 25 -1.53 -24.57 -7.76
N LEU A 26 -1.56 -23.96 -8.94
CA LEU A 26 -0.86 -24.45 -10.13
C LEU A 26 0.37 -23.61 -10.50
N CYS A 27 0.54 -22.42 -9.93
CA CYS A 27 1.45 -21.40 -10.48
C CYS A 27 2.92 -21.79 -10.54
N LYS A 28 3.36 -22.78 -9.76
CA LYS A 28 4.75 -23.26 -9.70
C LYS A 28 4.93 -24.69 -10.22
N THR A 29 3.91 -25.30 -10.85
CA THR A 29 3.98 -26.71 -11.28
C THR A 29 4.96 -26.96 -12.43
N ASP A 30 5.28 -25.94 -13.22
CA ASP A 30 6.24 -26.04 -14.32
C ASP A 30 7.69 -26.17 -13.83
N LEU A 31 8.00 -25.73 -12.61
CA LEU A 31 9.34 -25.80 -12.02
C LEU A 31 9.89 -27.23 -11.91
N VAL A 32 9.02 -28.24 -11.82
CA VAL A 32 9.42 -29.65 -11.76
C VAL A 32 9.50 -30.31 -13.14
N SER A 33 9.22 -29.56 -14.22
CA SER A 33 9.33 -30.08 -15.59
C SER A 33 10.77 -30.10 -16.07
N GLN A 34 11.12 -31.11 -16.89
CA GLN A 34 12.45 -31.19 -17.52
C GLN A 34 12.72 -29.96 -18.39
N VAL A 35 11.70 -29.42 -19.06
CA VAL A 35 11.88 -28.25 -19.94
C VAL A 35 12.32 -27.01 -19.15
N VAL A 36 11.75 -26.75 -17.97
CA VAL A 36 12.20 -25.63 -17.14
C VAL A 36 13.56 -25.93 -16.50
N GLY A 37 13.85 -27.20 -16.18
CA GLY A 37 15.18 -27.62 -15.74
C GLY A 37 16.28 -27.33 -16.77
N GLU A 38 16.02 -27.60 -18.05
CA GLU A 38 16.95 -27.30 -19.15
C GLU A 38 16.94 -25.81 -19.54
N PHE A 39 15.77 -25.16 -19.47
CA PHE A 39 15.57 -23.77 -19.88
C PHE A 39 14.87 -22.94 -18.77
N PRO A 40 15.59 -22.48 -17.74
CA PRO A 40 15.00 -21.73 -16.62
C PRO A 40 14.27 -20.45 -17.04
N LYS A 41 14.65 -19.85 -18.17
CA LYS A 41 14.00 -18.65 -18.74
C LYS A 41 12.55 -18.89 -19.18
N LEU A 42 12.13 -20.15 -19.33
CA LEU A 42 10.77 -20.52 -19.73
C LEU A 42 9.83 -20.76 -18.54
N GLN A 43 10.30 -20.56 -17.31
CA GLN A 43 9.47 -20.55 -16.12
C GLN A 43 8.30 -19.56 -16.27
N GLY A 44 7.12 -19.95 -15.80
CA GLY A 44 5.86 -19.21 -15.94
C GLY A 44 5.24 -19.37 -17.33
N VAL A 45 6.03 -19.19 -18.39
CA VAL A 45 5.57 -19.36 -19.78
C VAL A 45 5.12 -20.80 -20.01
N MET A 46 5.94 -21.78 -19.60
CA MET A 46 5.55 -23.18 -19.69
C MET A 46 4.42 -23.53 -18.72
N GLY A 47 4.38 -22.92 -17.54
CA GLY A 47 3.23 -23.03 -16.63
C GLY A 47 1.91 -22.66 -17.30
N ARG A 48 1.85 -21.52 -18.00
CA ARG A 48 0.67 -21.12 -18.78
C ARG A 48 0.35 -22.12 -19.89
N VAL A 49 1.36 -22.55 -20.66
CA VAL A 49 1.16 -23.50 -21.77
C VAL A 49 0.60 -24.83 -21.26
N TYR A 50 1.18 -25.39 -20.19
CA TYR A 50 0.71 -26.64 -19.61
C TYR A 50 -0.70 -26.52 -19.04
N ALA A 51 -1.00 -25.43 -18.33
CA ALA A 51 -2.34 -25.17 -17.81
C ALA A 51 -3.39 -25.05 -18.94
N ALA A 52 -3.06 -24.34 -20.02
CA ALA A 52 -3.94 -24.19 -21.17
C ALA A 52 -4.20 -25.54 -21.87
N ILE A 53 -3.17 -26.37 -22.07
CA ILE A 53 -3.31 -27.72 -22.64
C ILE A 53 -4.14 -28.63 -21.73
N ALA A 54 -4.02 -28.46 -20.41
CA ALA A 54 -4.82 -29.19 -19.42
C ALA A 54 -6.29 -28.73 -19.34
N GLY A 55 -6.69 -27.72 -20.12
CA GLY A 55 -8.07 -27.22 -20.18
C GLY A 55 -8.42 -26.22 -19.09
N GLU A 56 -7.44 -25.61 -18.42
CA GLU A 56 -7.69 -24.51 -17.49
C GLU A 56 -8.23 -23.27 -18.21
N LEU A 57 -8.96 -22.43 -17.47
CA LEU A 57 -9.47 -21.16 -17.98
C LEU A 57 -8.32 -20.24 -18.41
N SER A 58 -8.54 -19.44 -19.45
CA SER A 58 -7.53 -18.50 -19.96
C SER A 58 -7.03 -17.52 -18.90
N THR A 59 -7.90 -17.07 -18.00
CA THR A 59 -7.56 -16.20 -16.86
C THR A 59 -6.65 -16.90 -15.85
N VAL A 60 -6.88 -18.19 -15.58
CA VAL A 60 -6.04 -19.02 -14.71
C VAL A 60 -4.67 -19.23 -15.35
N SER A 61 -4.64 -19.63 -16.62
CA SER A 61 -3.38 -19.85 -17.34
C SER A 61 -2.56 -18.55 -17.46
N ALA A 62 -3.21 -17.41 -17.75
CA ALA A 62 -2.54 -16.11 -17.80
C ALA A 62 -1.94 -15.73 -16.43
N ALA A 63 -2.71 -15.88 -15.35
CA ALA A 63 -2.24 -15.59 -13.99
C ALA A 63 -1.02 -16.45 -13.60
N ILE A 64 -0.93 -17.70 -14.06
CA ILE A 64 0.23 -18.58 -13.82
C ILE A 64 1.51 -18.01 -14.44
N GLU A 65 1.47 -17.43 -15.64
CA GLU A 65 2.67 -16.77 -16.18
C GLU A 65 2.90 -15.42 -15.49
N GLU A 66 1.84 -14.62 -15.37
CA GLU A 66 1.91 -13.23 -14.94
C GLU A 66 2.34 -13.07 -13.49
N HIS A 67 2.13 -14.06 -12.60
CA HIS A 67 2.52 -13.90 -11.19
C HIS A 67 4.03 -13.68 -10.99
N TYR A 68 4.87 -14.11 -11.93
CA TYR A 68 6.31 -13.82 -11.90
C TYR A 68 6.63 -12.36 -12.22
N ARG A 69 5.74 -11.64 -12.88
CA ARG A 69 5.95 -10.24 -13.29
C ARG A 69 5.83 -9.28 -12.10
N PRO A 70 6.61 -8.17 -12.08
CA PRO A 70 7.72 -7.88 -12.97
C PRO A 70 8.96 -8.73 -12.63
N THR A 71 9.64 -9.27 -13.65
CA THR A 71 10.84 -10.11 -13.46
C THR A 71 12.12 -9.29 -13.31
N TYR A 72 12.09 -8.01 -13.69
CA TYR A 72 13.18 -7.04 -13.54
C TYR A 72 12.60 -5.64 -13.23
N SER A 73 13.45 -4.74 -12.73
CA SER A 73 13.03 -3.37 -12.38
C SER A 73 12.57 -2.60 -13.62
N GLY A 74 11.34 -2.07 -13.59
CA GLY A 74 10.73 -1.40 -14.74
C GLY A 74 10.26 -2.35 -15.85
N GLY A 75 10.20 -3.66 -15.58
CA GLY A 75 9.62 -4.64 -16.50
C GLY A 75 8.09 -4.55 -16.57
N PRO A 76 7.48 -5.31 -17.50
CA PRO A 76 6.03 -5.34 -17.64
C PRO A 76 5.37 -5.85 -16.36
N LEU A 77 4.26 -5.21 -15.97
CA LEU A 77 3.43 -5.68 -14.87
C LEU A 77 2.46 -6.78 -15.35
N PRO A 78 1.83 -7.54 -14.42
CA PRO A 78 0.71 -8.40 -14.76
C PRO A 78 -0.40 -7.64 -15.48
N GLU A 79 -0.91 -8.20 -16.57
CA GLU A 79 -1.95 -7.56 -17.37
C GLU A 79 -3.31 -7.75 -16.70
N THR A 80 -3.57 -8.95 -16.20
CA THR A 80 -4.84 -9.32 -15.56
C THR A 80 -4.86 -8.97 -14.07
N ILE A 81 -6.07 -8.74 -13.53
CA ILE A 81 -6.25 -8.56 -12.09
C ILE A 81 -5.91 -9.85 -11.33
N ALA A 82 -6.24 -11.02 -11.89
CA ALA A 82 -5.91 -12.31 -11.27
C ALA A 82 -4.39 -12.52 -11.15
N GLY A 83 -3.64 -12.24 -12.23
CA GLY A 83 -2.17 -12.25 -12.21
C GLY A 83 -1.59 -11.21 -11.27
N SER A 84 -2.20 -10.03 -11.18
CA SER A 84 -1.79 -8.96 -10.25
C SER A 84 -1.91 -9.39 -8.79
N VAL A 85 -3.07 -9.91 -8.39
CA VAL A 85 -3.31 -10.39 -7.02
C VAL A 85 -2.39 -11.56 -6.69
N LEU A 86 -2.24 -12.52 -7.60
CA LEU A 86 -1.37 -13.68 -7.39
C LEU A 86 0.11 -13.26 -7.29
N SER A 87 0.54 -12.32 -8.12
CA SER A 87 1.89 -11.74 -8.10
C SER A 87 2.20 -11.08 -6.75
N ILE A 88 1.27 -10.28 -6.23
CA ILE A 88 1.41 -9.63 -4.92
C ILE A 88 1.47 -10.68 -3.81
N ALA A 89 0.57 -11.68 -3.84
CA ALA A 89 0.53 -12.74 -2.85
C ALA A 89 1.84 -13.54 -2.78
N ASP A 90 2.37 -13.96 -3.93
CA ASP A 90 3.63 -14.71 -3.99
C ASP A 90 4.85 -13.90 -3.51
N LYS A 91 4.90 -12.61 -3.87
CA LYS A 91 5.98 -11.71 -3.47
C LYS A 91 5.92 -11.36 -1.99
N ILE A 92 4.73 -11.11 -1.45
CA ILE A 92 4.60 -10.78 -0.03
C ILE A 92 4.86 -12.00 0.86
N ASP A 93 4.45 -13.21 0.42
CA ASP A 93 4.79 -14.48 1.08
C ASP A 93 6.31 -14.67 1.15
N SER A 94 7.01 -14.50 0.02
CA SER A 94 8.47 -14.58 -0.05
C SER A 94 9.16 -13.55 0.85
N ILE A 95 8.71 -12.30 0.85
CA ILE A 95 9.28 -11.25 1.71
C ILE A 95 9.05 -11.61 3.19
N CYS A 96 7.83 -11.98 3.58
CA CYS A 96 7.50 -12.30 4.96
C CYS A 96 8.24 -13.54 5.45
N GLY A 97 8.35 -14.58 4.62
CA GLY A 97 9.11 -15.80 4.93
C GLY A 97 10.61 -15.55 5.10
N CYS A 98 11.20 -14.72 4.24
CA CYS A 98 12.60 -14.34 4.44
C CYS A 98 12.81 -13.51 5.72
N PHE A 99 11.89 -12.60 6.05
CA PHE A 99 11.98 -11.79 7.27
C PHE A 99 11.80 -12.64 8.54
N SER A 100 10.86 -13.60 8.54
CA SER A 100 10.66 -14.52 9.66
C SER A 100 11.86 -15.46 9.85
N ALA A 101 12.54 -15.83 8.77
CA ALA A 101 13.80 -16.59 8.81
C ALA A 101 15.05 -15.74 9.14
N GLY A 102 14.91 -14.42 9.36
CA GLY A 102 16.03 -13.51 9.63
C GLY A 102 16.91 -13.17 8.42
N LEU A 103 16.47 -13.51 7.20
CA LEU A 103 17.15 -13.27 5.92
C LEU A 103 16.83 -11.86 5.37
N ILE A 104 17.10 -10.84 6.18
CA ILE A 104 16.79 -9.44 5.84
C ILE A 104 17.88 -8.88 4.91
N PRO A 105 17.51 -8.23 3.77
CA PRO A 105 18.48 -7.67 2.84
C PRO A 105 19.34 -6.58 3.49
N THR A 106 20.64 -6.61 3.21
CA THR A 106 21.61 -5.62 3.71
C THR A 106 22.03 -4.69 2.59
N GLY A 107 22.57 -3.51 2.88
CA GLY A 107 23.00 -2.54 1.85
C GLY A 107 23.84 -3.14 0.72
N ALA A 108 24.70 -4.13 1.05
CA ALA A 108 25.57 -4.80 0.10
C ALA A 108 24.96 -6.03 -0.60
N SER A 109 23.91 -6.66 -0.05
CA SER A 109 23.41 -7.94 -0.58
C SER A 109 21.89 -8.11 -0.45
N ASP A 110 21.28 -8.62 -1.53
CA ASP A 110 19.87 -9.01 -1.60
C ASP A 110 19.76 -10.35 -2.38
N PRO A 111 20.13 -11.48 -1.73
CA PRO A 111 20.25 -12.77 -2.42
C PRO A 111 18.91 -13.32 -2.92
N TYR A 112 17.80 -12.96 -2.24
CA TYR A 112 16.44 -13.38 -2.57
C TYR A 112 15.65 -12.33 -3.35
N ALA A 113 16.32 -11.26 -3.82
CA ALA A 113 15.72 -10.20 -4.62
C ALA A 113 14.54 -9.48 -3.95
N LEU A 114 14.47 -9.45 -2.61
CA LEU A 114 13.32 -8.92 -1.87
C LEU A 114 13.07 -7.43 -2.20
N ARG A 115 14.12 -6.67 -2.53
CA ARG A 115 13.96 -5.26 -2.94
C ARG A 115 13.15 -5.15 -4.22
N ARG A 116 13.48 -5.98 -5.21
CA ARG A 116 12.79 -5.99 -6.50
C ARG A 116 11.35 -6.49 -6.33
N GLN A 117 11.15 -7.50 -5.49
CA GLN A 117 9.81 -7.99 -5.15
C GLN A 117 8.96 -6.91 -4.49
N GLY A 118 9.51 -6.18 -3.50
CA GLY A 118 8.81 -5.08 -2.82
C GLY A 118 8.42 -3.94 -3.78
N ILE A 119 9.34 -3.56 -4.67
CA ILE A 119 9.04 -2.59 -5.75
C ILE A 119 7.92 -3.10 -6.66
N GLY A 120 7.97 -4.38 -7.04
CA GLY A 120 6.93 -5.01 -7.86
C GLY A 120 5.55 -4.95 -7.20
N ILE A 121 5.44 -5.24 -5.90
CA ILE A 121 4.17 -5.12 -5.16
C ILE A 121 3.64 -3.68 -5.24
N ILE A 122 4.48 -2.70 -4.94
CA ILE A 122 4.10 -1.27 -4.92
C ILE A 122 3.63 -0.83 -6.31
N GLN A 123 4.36 -1.19 -7.37
CA GLN A 123 4.03 -0.83 -8.74
C GLN A 123 2.71 -1.47 -9.18
N ILE A 124 2.50 -2.75 -8.88
CA ILE A 124 1.25 -3.45 -9.24
C ILE A 124 0.06 -2.83 -8.51
N MET A 125 0.19 -2.58 -7.21
CA MET A 125 -0.88 -1.95 -6.44
C MET A 125 -1.22 -0.55 -6.98
N ASN A 126 -0.21 0.26 -7.30
CA ASN A 126 -0.43 1.60 -7.83
C ASN A 126 -1.05 1.58 -9.24
N GLU A 127 -0.50 0.78 -10.17
CA GLU A 127 -0.98 0.73 -11.57
C GLU A 127 -2.41 0.18 -11.67
N LYS A 128 -2.75 -0.83 -10.86
CA LYS A 128 -4.08 -1.44 -10.87
C LYS A 128 -5.07 -0.75 -9.91
N GLY A 129 -4.64 0.28 -9.18
CA GLY A 129 -5.48 0.97 -8.20
C GLY A 129 -5.93 0.09 -7.03
N LEU A 130 -5.13 -0.91 -6.63
CA LEU A 130 -5.46 -1.83 -5.53
C LEU A 130 -5.26 -1.15 -4.19
N SER A 131 -6.35 -0.85 -3.50
CA SER A 131 -6.40 0.08 -2.37
C SER A 131 -6.52 -0.61 -0.99
N PHE A 132 -6.21 -1.90 -0.89
CA PHE A 132 -6.26 -2.62 0.39
C PHE A 132 -5.04 -2.30 1.29
N SER A 133 -5.17 -2.60 2.58
CA SER A 133 -4.15 -2.32 3.61
C SER A 133 -2.89 -3.17 3.44
N LEU A 134 -1.72 -2.51 3.35
CA LEU A 134 -0.41 -3.17 3.40
C LEU A 134 -0.16 -3.86 4.74
N ARG A 135 -0.52 -3.23 5.87
CA ARG A 135 -0.33 -3.84 7.20
C ARG A 135 -1.13 -5.13 7.34
N GLU A 136 -2.38 -5.13 6.89
CA GLU A 136 -3.19 -6.36 6.95
C GLU A 136 -2.65 -7.43 5.99
N LEU A 137 -2.24 -7.06 4.77
CA LEU A 137 -1.59 -8.00 3.85
C LEU A 137 -0.35 -8.67 4.47
N ILE A 138 0.54 -7.86 5.06
CA ILE A 138 1.75 -8.33 5.73
C ILE A 138 1.38 -9.26 6.89
N ARG A 139 0.41 -8.89 7.71
CA ARG A 139 -0.02 -9.67 8.88
C ARG A 139 -0.62 -11.01 8.47
N GLU A 140 -1.50 -11.04 7.48
CA GLU A 140 -2.12 -12.27 6.96
C GLU A 140 -1.06 -13.24 6.41
N SER A 141 -0.05 -12.71 5.72
CA SER A 141 1.10 -13.51 5.24
C SER A 141 1.95 -14.05 6.40
N LEU A 142 2.34 -13.19 7.35
CA LEU A 142 3.16 -13.58 8.49
C LEU A 142 2.49 -14.62 9.40
N GLN A 143 1.16 -14.63 9.48
CA GLN A 143 0.40 -15.64 10.25
C GLN A 143 0.52 -17.07 9.71
N GLN A 144 1.01 -17.25 8.48
CA GLN A 144 1.25 -18.58 7.90
C GLN A 144 2.57 -19.21 8.39
N PHE A 145 3.43 -18.45 9.08
CA PHE A 145 4.72 -18.91 9.59
C PHE A 145 4.66 -19.21 11.09
N ASP A 146 5.56 -20.08 11.58
CA ASP A 146 5.63 -20.49 12.97
C ASP A 146 6.25 -19.39 13.87
N LEU A 147 5.41 -18.41 14.24
CA LEU A 147 5.79 -17.28 15.09
C LEU A 147 5.41 -17.52 16.55
N LYS A 148 6.24 -17.09 17.49
CA LYS A 148 6.11 -17.34 18.95
C LYS A 148 5.03 -16.49 19.64
N GLY A 149 4.13 -15.87 18.89
CA GLY A 149 2.99 -15.10 19.39
C GLY A 149 2.87 -13.69 18.81
N SER A 150 1.92 -12.92 19.36
CA SER A 150 1.53 -11.60 18.83
C SER A 150 2.63 -10.54 18.89
N GLY A 151 3.53 -10.60 19.88
CA GLY A 151 4.66 -9.67 20.00
C GLY A 151 5.64 -9.78 18.82
N GLU A 152 6.01 -11.01 18.44
CA GLU A 152 6.90 -11.27 17.30
C GLU A 152 6.22 -10.90 15.97
N LEU A 153 4.94 -11.26 15.82
CA LEU A 153 4.12 -10.89 14.67
C LEU A 153 4.10 -9.37 14.46
N ASN A 154 3.85 -8.58 15.52
CA ASN A 154 3.82 -7.13 15.43
C ASN A 154 5.20 -6.54 15.07
N ALA A 155 6.26 -7.06 15.69
CA ALA A 155 7.62 -6.62 15.40
C ALA A 155 8.04 -6.91 13.94
N LEU A 156 7.74 -8.10 13.43
CA LEU A 156 8.01 -8.47 12.04
C LEU A 156 7.14 -7.68 11.06
N THR A 157 5.85 -7.48 11.39
CA THR A 157 4.94 -6.65 10.59
C THR A 157 5.52 -5.26 10.41
N GLN A 158 5.98 -4.63 11.49
CA GLN A 158 6.58 -3.30 11.42
C GLN A 158 7.90 -3.30 10.63
N LYS A 159 8.74 -4.33 10.74
CA LYS A 159 9.98 -4.45 9.94
C LYS A 159 9.68 -4.54 8.44
N VAL A 160 8.74 -5.38 8.02
CA VAL A 160 8.34 -5.51 6.61
C VAL A 160 7.68 -4.23 6.11
N TYR A 161 6.82 -3.62 6.93
CA TYR A 161 6.17 -2.34 6.60
C TYR A 161 7.20 -1.23 6.37
N THR A 162 8.16 -1.05 7.28
CA THR A 162 9.26 -0.10 7.11
C THR A 162 10.13 -0.44 5.90
N PHE A 163 10.34 -1.72 5.61
CA PHE A 163 11.07 -2.15 4.41
C PHE A 163 10.38 -1.69 3.13
N LEU A 164 9.06 -1.88 3.00
CA LEU A 164 8.27 -1.40 1.86
C LEU A 164 8.20 0.13 1.82
N GLN A 165 8.06 0.80 2.97
CA GLN A 165 8.09 2.26 3.10
C GLN A 165 9.35 2.86 2.47
N ASN A 166 10.51 2.29 2.79
CA ASN A 166 11.78 2.74 2.22
C ASN A 166 11.84 2.56 0.70
N ARG A 167 11.12 1.59 0.12
CA ARG A 167 11.03 1.42 -1.34
C ARG A 167 10.09 2.44 -1.97
N ILE A 168 8.99 2.76 -1.31
CA ILE A 168 8.08 3.82 -1.77
C ILE A 168 8.82 5.16 -1.79
N ILE A 169 9.55 5.50 -0.72
CA ILE A 169 10.36 6.73 -0.65
C ILE A 169 11.33 6.79 -1.83
N GLN A 170 12.06 5.71 -2.10
CA GLN A 170 13.02 5.67 -3.20
C GLN A 170 12.33 5.81 -4.57
N LEU A 171 11.22 5.11 -4.80
CA LEU A 171 10.46 5.20 -6.05
C LEU A 171 9.96 6.62 -6.31
N LEU A 172 9.43 7.31 -5.29
CA LEU A 172 8.99 8.69 -5.43
C LEU A 172 10.16 9.64 -5.70
N ALA A 173 11.30 9.43 -5.03
CA ALA A 173 12.50 10.22 -5.29
C ALA A 173 13.02 10.01 -6.73
N ASP A 174 13.02 8.78 -7.23
CA ASP A 174 13.43 8.45 -8.60
C ASP A 174 12.46 9.03 -9.65
N GLN A 175 11.19 9.26 -9.28
CA GLN A 175 10.19 9.98 -10.09
C GLN A 175 10.36 11.50 -10.06
N GLY A 176 11.29 12.04 -9.26
CA GLY A 176 11.63 13.46 -9.21
C GLY A 176 10.83 14.29 -8.20
N TYR A 177 10.04 13.66 -7.33
CA TYR A 177 9.30 14.38 -6.30
C TYR A 177 10.21 14.98 -5.23
N ALA A 178 9.81 16.14 -4.71
CA ALA A 178 10.58 16.86 -3.69
C ALA A 178 10.57 16.12 -2.34
N ARG A 179 11.71 16.14 -1.63
CA ARG A 179 11.90 15.38 -0.39
C ARG A 179 10.89 15.73 0.70
N ASP A 180 10.58 17.01 0.84
CA ASP A 180 9.58 17.52 1.79
C ASP A 180 8.18 16.96 1.51
N ALA A 181 7.77 16.92 0.23
CA ALA A 181 6.50 16.35 -0.20
C ALA A 181 6.45 14.83 0.05
N ILE A 182 7.52 14.10 -0.28
CA ILE A 182 7.65 12.67 -0.02
C ILE A 182 7.51 12.38 1.48
N THR A 183 8.25 13.10 2.32
CA THR A 183 8.19 12.94 3.78
C THR A 183 6.77 13.18 4.28
N ALA A 184 6.11 14.27 3.86
CA ALA A 184 4.76 14.60 4.30
C ALA A 184 3.73 13.49 3.97
N VAL A 185 3.74 12.95 2.74
CA VAL A 185 2.77 11.91 2.37
C VAL A 185 3.06 10.56 3.03
N VAL A 186 4.33 10.22 3.22
CA VAL A 186 4.75 8.96 3.84
C VAL A 186 4.47 8.96 5.34
N GLU A 187 4.72 10.07 6.04
CA GLU A 187 4.40 10.23 7.46
C GLU A 187 2.89 10.12 7.72
N ALA A 188 2.07 10.63 6.80
CA ALA A 188 0.62 10.52 6.92
C ALA A 188 0.15 9.06 6.91
N SER A 189 0.66 8.23 6.00
CA SER A 189 0.45 6.77 5.93
C SER A 189 1.02 6.23 4.62
N ILE A 190 1.46 4.97 4.59
CA ILE A 190 1.70 4.25 3.32
C ILE A 190 0.75 3.06 3.14
N ASP A 191 -0.20 2.89 4.06
CA ASP A 191 -0.94 1.64 4.20
C ASP A 191 -1.81 1.33 2.99
N ASN A 192 -2.26 2.37 2.28
CA ASN A 192 -2.92 2.27 1.00
C ASN A 192 -2.01 2.90 -0.06
N VAL A 193 -1.45 2.05 -0.93
CA VAL A 193 -0.41 2.44 -1.89
C VAL A 193 -0.90 3.48 -2.91
N PRO A 194 -2.03 3.27 -3.64
CA PRO A 194 -2.54 4.27 -4.57
C PRO A 194 -2.79 5.66 -3.95
N ASN A 195 -3.23 5.69 -2.69
CA ASN A 195 -3.47 6.94 -1.97
C ASN A 195 -2.19 7.76 -1.75
N ILE A 196 -1.01 7.17 -1.83
CA ILE A 196 0.27 7.89 -1.69
C ILE A 196 0.47 8.83 -2.88
N TRP A 197 0.33 8.32 -4.11
CA TRP A 197 0.42 9.13 -5.32
C TRP A 197 -0.70 10.18 -5.38
N SER A 198 -1.93 9.79 -5.05
CA SER A 198 -3.06 10.72 -5.04
C SER A 198 -2.88 11.88 -4.04
N ARG A 199 -2.30 11.60 -2.85
CA ARG A 199 -1.95 12.66 -1.88
C ARG A 199 -0.80 13.54 -2.34
N LEU A 200 0.19 12.95 -3.02
CA LEU A 200 1.36 13.66 -3.50
C LEU A 200 0.98 14.66 -4.60
N GLU A 201 0.18 14.23 -5.57
CA GLU A 201 -0.37 15.09 -6.61
C GLU A 201 -1.24 16.22 -6.04
N ALA A 202 -2.09 15.89 -5.06
CA ALA A 202 -2.91 16.88 -4.37
C ALA A 202 -2.07 17.92 -3.61
N LEU A 203 -0.99 17.48 -2.95
CA LEU A 203 -0.07 18.36 -2.23
C LEU A 203 0.72 19.27 -3.19
N GLU A 204 1.22 18.73 -4.29
CA GLU A 204 1.91 19.52 -5.32
C GLU A 204 0.97 20.55 -5.98
N SER A 205 -0.28 20.17 -6.26
CA SER A 205 -1.32 21.10 -6.75
C SER A 205 -1.58 22.24 -5.77
N LEU A 206 -1.66 21.94 -4.47
CA LEU A 206 -1.82 22.93 -3.42
C LEU A 206 -0.60 23.86 -3.28
N LYS A 207 0.62 23.30 -3.30
CA LYS A 207 1.89 24.06 -3.23
C LYS A 207 2.03 25.06 -4.35
N ALA A 208 1.44 24.80 -5.52
CA ALA A 208 1.45 25.71 -6.66
C ALA A 208 0.51 26.92 -6.51
N LYS A 209 -0.36 26.96 -5.47
CA LYS A 209 -1.30 28.07 -5.25
C LYS A 209 -0.61 29.26 -4.56
N PRO A 210 -0.97 30.51 -4.91
CA PRO A 210 -0.34 31.71 -4.33
C PRO A 210 -0.57 31.85 -2.83
N ASP A 211 -1.66 31.30 -2.31
CA ASP A 211 -2.04 31.38 -0.90
C ASP A 211 -1.39 30.28 -0.03
N PHE A 212 -0.59 29.38 -0.62
CA PHE A 212 0.01 28.27 0.10
C PHE A 212 0.98 28.71 1.19
N GLU A 213 1.92 29.62 0.89
CA GLU A 213 2.92 30.09 1.85
C GLU A 213 2.28 30.69 3.12
N PRO A 214 1.32 31.63 3.01
CA PRO A 214 0.59 32.15 4.17
C PRO A 214 -0.10 31.06 4.99
N LEU A 215 -0.76 30.10 4.32
CA LEU A 215 -1.43 28.98 4.98
C LEU A 215 -0.42 28.08 5.72
N ALA A 216 0.68 27.70 5.08
CA ALA A 216 1.71 26.86 5.69
C ALA A 216 2.32 27.51 6.95
N VAL A 217 2.53 28.82 6.93
CA VAL A 217 3.00 29.58 8.10
C VAL A 217 1.98 29.55 9.24
N ALA A 218 0.69 29.73 8.92
CA ALA A 218 -0.39 29.64 9.91
C ALA A 218 -0.45 28.23 10.55
N PHE A 219 -0.41 27.17 9.74
CA PHE A 219 -0.37 25.78 10.22
C PHE A 219 0.84 25.50 11.10
N LYS A 220 2.03 25.93 10.70
CA LYS A 220 3.26 25.77 11.49
C LYS A 220 3.15 26.46 12.85
N ARG A 221 2.52 27.64 12.90
CA ARG A 221 2.27 28.36 14.16
C ARG A 221 1.32 27.58 15.07
N VAL A 222 0.22 27.06 14.53
CA VAL A 222 -0.73 26.22 15.27
C VAL A 222 -0.04 24.97 15.83
N GLY A 223 0.72 24.25 14.99
CA GLY A 223 1.47 23.06 15.42
C GLY A 223 2.48 23.37 16.54
N ASN A 224 3.18 24.50 16.46
CA ASN A 224 4.10 24.93 17.53
C ASN A 224 3.39 25.31 18.84
N ILE A 225 2.18 25.89 18.76
CA ILE A 225 1.36 26.18 19.94
C ILE A 225 0.95 24.86 20.62
N ILE A 226 0.48 23.89 19.83
CA ILE A 226 0.08 22.58 20.34
C ILE A 226 1.26 21.87 21.02
N LYS A 227 2.44 21.82 20.38
CA LYS A 227 3.65 21.22 20.96
C LYS A 227 4.06 21.86 22.30
N LYS A 228 3.91 23.18 22.43
CA LYS A 228 4.24 23.92 23.67
C LYS A 228 3.21 23.72 24.78
N SER A 229 1.99 23.29 24.46
CA SER A 229 0.93 23.09 25.46
C SER A 229 1.18 21.88 26.39
N GLY A 230 2.20 21.06 26.12
CA GLY A 230 2.74 20.05 27.03
C GLY A 230 1.79 18.90 27.39
N LYS A 231 0.60 18.85 26.78
CA LYS A 231 -0.47 17.87 27.08
C LYS A 231 -0.74 16.88 25.96
N LEU A 232 -0.09 17.04 24.81
CA LEU A 232 -0.29 16.17 23.66
C LEU A 232 1.09 15.82 23.09
N GLU A 233 1.54 14.58 23.29
CA GLU A 233 2.58 13.99 22.47
C GLU A 233 2.03 13.71 21.06
N GLU A 234 2.93 13.40 20.12
CA GLU A 234 2.57 13.10 18.74
C GLU A 234 1.70 11.82 18.69
N GLY A 235 0.37 11.99 18.60
CA GLY A 235 -0.60 10.89 18.62
C GLY A 235 -1.63 10.94 19.76
N ASP A 236 -1.51 11.88 20.71
CA ASP A 236 -2.55 12.05 21.74
C ASP A 236 -3.85 12.61 21.14
N LYS A 237 -4.98 12.07 21.60
CA LYS A 237 -6.29 12.58 21.19
C LYS A 237 -6.58 13.90 21.88
N PRO A 238 -7.12 14.90 21.16
CA PRO A 238 -7.66 16.10 21.81
C PRO A 238 -8.67 15.68 22.89
N GLY A 239 -8.65 16.37 24.04
CA GLY A 239 -9.67 16.18 25.07
C GLY A 239 -11.07 16.48 24.53
N GLU A 240 -12.10 15.97 25.21
CA GLU A 240 -13.48 16.26 24.85
C GLU A 240 -13.79 17.77 24.94
N ILE A 241 -14.46 18.29 23.91
CA ILE A 241 -14.86 19.70 23.88
C ILE A 241 -16.18 19.86 24.63
N HIS A 242 -16.12 20.48 25.80
CA HIS A 242 -17.27 20.79 26.65
C HIS A 242 -17.88 22.13 26.25
N ALA A 243 -18.82 22.12 25.30
CA ALA A 243 -19.45 23.34 24.78
C ALA A 243 -20.22 24.16 25.83
N ASN A 244 -20.57 23.55 26.97
CA ASN A 244 -21.19 24.21 28.11
C ASN A 244 -20.23 25.09 28.93
N LEU A 245 -18.91 25.02 28.66
CA LEU A 245 -17.89 25.87 29.28
C LEU A 245 -17.54 27.10 28.44
N PHE A 246 -18.17 27.28 27.27
CA PHE A 246 -17.91 28.43 26.41
C PHE A 246 -18.43 29.72 27.05
N GLU A 247 -17.58 30.74 27.07
CA GLU A 247 -17.89 32.06 27.64
C GLU A 247 -18.22 33.07 26.54
N HIS A 248 -17.58 32.94 25.37
CA HIS A 248 -17.75 33.85 24.25
C HIS A 248 -18.44 33.21 23.03
N ALA A 249 -19.26 34.01 22.34
CA ALA A 249 -19.94 33.58 21.10
C ALA A 249 -18.96 33.16 19.99
N SER A 250 -17.74 33.69 19.98
CA SER A 250 -16.68 33.31 19.05
C SER A 250 -16.24 31.86 19.20
N GLU A 251 -16.26 31.29 20.41
CA GLU A 251 -15.88 29.89 20.67
C GLU A 251 -16.91 28.93 20.06
N SER A 252 -18.19 29.24 20.26
CA SER A 252 -19.29 28.50 19.65
C SER A 252 -19.26 28.59 18.12
N ALA A 253 -19.01 29.79 17.58
CA ALA A 253 -18.90 30.01 16.15
C ALA A 253 -17.72 29.25 15.53
N LEU A 254 -16.56 29.25 16.20
CA LEU A 254 -15.37 28.50 15.77
C LEU A 254 -15.63 27.00 15.80
N LEU A 255 -16.24 26.46 16.87
CA LEU A 255 -16.58 25.03 16.94
C LEU A 255 -17.54 24.62 15.82
N ALA A 256 -18.54 25.44 15.51
CA ALA A 256 -19.49 25.18 14.44
C ALA A 256 -18.82 25.18 13.05
N ALA A 257 -17.95 26.15 12.79
CA ALA A 257 -17.17 26.22 11.56
C ALA A 257 -16.23 25.00 11.44
N PHE A 258 -15.51 24.66 12.51
CA PHE A 258 -14.63 23.50 12.58
C PHE A 258 -15.39 22.20 12.25
N LYS A 259 -16.49 21.90 12.94
CA LYS A 259 -17.29 20.67 12.71
C LYS A 259 -17.79 20.56 11.27
N LYS A 260 -18.13 21.69 10.65
CA LYS A 260 -18.59 21.73 9.25
C LYS A 260 -17.44 21.38 8.28
N VAL A 261 -16.25 21.94 8.50
CA VAL A 261 -15.07 21.65 7.67
C VAL A 261 -14.58 20.23 7.94
N GLU A 262 -14.45 19.82 9.20
CA GLU A 262 -14.07 18.46 9.63
C GLU A 262 -14.90 17.39 8.91
N LYS A 263 -16.23 17.56 8.87
CA LYS A 263 -17.12 16.64 8.17
C LYS A 263 -16.81 16.56 6.67
N ARG A 264 -16.65 17.71 6.00
CA ARG A 264 -16.34 17.75 4.55
C ARG A 264 -15.00 17.09 4.23
N VAL A 265 -13.99 17.38 5.04
CA VAL A 265 -12.65 16.81 4.92
C VAL A 265 -12.69 15.31 5.16
N SER A 266 -13.37 14.84 6.22
CA SER A 266 -13.52 13.41 6.50
C SER A 266 -14.25 12.68 5.37
N ASP A 267 -15.34 13.26 4.84
CA ASP A 267 -16.08 12.72 3.70
C ASP A 267 -15.22 12.66 2.42
N ALA A 268 -14.39 13.67 2.17
CA ALA A 268 -13.50 13.72 1.02
C ALA A 268 -12.34 12.71 1.16
N MET A 269 -11.71 12.64 2.34
CA MET A 269 -10.66 11.67 2.66
C MET A 269 -11.15 10.22 2.54
N GLY A 270 -12.36 9.93 3.04
CA GLY A 270 -12.96 8.60 2.92
C GLY A 270 -13.27 8.18 1.48
N LYS A 271 -13.38 9.14 0.56
CA LYS A 271 -13.57 8.91 -0.88
C LYS A 271 -12.26 8.98 -1.69
N GLY A 272 -11.11 9.18 -1.04
CA GLY A 272 -9.83 9.37 -1.72
C GLY A 272 -9.70 10.70 -2.49
N LEU A 273 -10.59 11.68 -2.23
CA LEU A 273 -10.59 12.99 -2.88
C LEU A 273 -9.65 13.97 -2.14
N PHE A 274 -8.35 13.68 -2.15
CA PHE A 274 -7.36 14.40 -1.35
C PHE A 274 -7.22 15.89 -1.72
N GLU A 275 -7.30 16.23 -3.01
CA GLU A 275 -7.25 17.63 -3.45
C GLU A 275 -8.41 18.43 -2.86
N LYS A 276 -9.63 17.87 -2.93
CA LYS A 276 -10.80 18.52 -2.32
C LYS A 276 -10.66 18.64 -0.81
N ALA A 277 -10.16 17.60 -0.14
CA ALA A 277 -9.93 17.63 1.30
C ALA A 277 -8.96 18.76 1.69
N LEU A 278 -7.86 18.92 0.94
CA LEU A 278 -6.90 20.01 1.16
C LEU A 278 -7.49 21.39 0.85
N LEU A 279 -8.30 21.52 -0.20
CA LEU A 279 -8.97 22.77 -0.54
C LEU A 279 -10.06 23.17 0.46
N ASP A 280 -10.76 22.21 1.08
CA ASP A 280 -11.74 22.49 2.14
C ASP A 280 -11.05 22.94 3.45
N ILE A 281 -9.77 22.60 3.64
CA ILE A 281 -8.94 23.02 4.79
C ILE A 281 -8.33 24.41 4.57
N ALA A 282 -7.92 24.72 3.34
CA ALA A 282 -7.30 25.97 2.92
C ALA A 282 -8.29 27.16 2.96
#